data_AF-A0A4Y2AHY3-F1
#
_entry.id   AF-A0A4Y2AHY3-F1
#
_cell.length_a   1.000
_cell.length_b   1.000
_cell.length_c   1.000
_cell.angle_alpha   90.00
_cell.angle_beta   90.00
_cell.angle_gamma   90.00
#
_symmetry.space_group_name_H-M   'P 1'
#
loop_
_entity.id
_entity.type
_entity.pdbx_description
1 polymer ?
#
loop_
_entity_poly.entity_id
_entity_poly.type
_entity_poly.pdbx_seq_one_letter_code
_entity_poly.pdbx_strand_id
1 'polypeptide(L)'
;MASGKKKKKKRTEEENREFNQDWTETFAFICKTDGLPTCLICHEKLAHNKKSNLERHFTTKHTQFAGKYPTGDARKKAVEELQKKQQQSSFMLSNWAQSSNNVNLASFAV
;
A
#
# COMPACT_ATOMS: atom_id res chain seq x y z
N MET A 1 32.91 -37.37 13.72
CA MET A 1 32.00 -36.43 14.38
C MET A 1 32.16 -35.06 13.74
N ALA A 2 31.14 -34.50 13.09
CA ALA A 2 31.20 -33.15 12.53
C ALA A 2 29.86 -32.44 12.75
N SER A 3 29.69 -31.86 13.94
CA SER A 3 28.52 -31.03 14.26
C SER A 3 28.72 -29.64 13.65
N GLY A 4 28.09 -29.42 12.50
CA GLY A 4 28.01 -28.12 11.84
C GLY A 4 27.25 -27.10 12.69
N LYS A 5 27.88 -25.94 12.89
CA LYS A 5 27.38 -24.78 13.64
C LYS A 5 26.02 -24.30 13.11
N LYS A 6 24.94 -24.45 13.89
CA LYS A 6 23.67 -23.76 13.63
C LYS A 6 23.80 -22.30 14.07
N LYS A 7 24.00 -21.38 13.12
CA LYS A 7 23.90 -19.93 13.36
C LYS A 7 22.47 -19.62 13.84
N LYS A 8 22.31 -19.23 15.11
CA LYS A 8 21.08 -18.62 15.64
C LYS A 8 20.76 -17.38 14.78
N LYS A 9 19.77 -17.50 13.87
CA LYS A 9 19.15 -16.34 13.22
C LYS A 9 18.53 -15.50 14.34
N LYS A 10 19.09 -14.32 14.55
CA LYS A 10 18.70 -13.39 15.60
C LYS A 10 17.23 -12.98 15.43
N ARG A 11 16.59 -12.87 16.59
CA ARG A 11 15.29 -12.24 16.86
C ARG A 11 15.29 -10.79 16.35
N THR A 12 14.88 -10.60 15.10
CA THR A 12 14.62 -9.27 14.49
C THR A 12 13.33 -9.30 13.66
N GLU A 13 12.50 -10.33 13.87
CA GLU A 13 11.30 -10.60 13.07
C GLU A 13 10.05 -9.91 13.62
N GLU A 14 10.11 -9.35 14.83
CA GLU A 14 8.97 -8.71 15.49
C GLU A 14 8.86 -7.23 15.08
N GLU A 15 9.97 -6.48 15.16
CA GLU A 15 10.03 -5.06 14.77
C GLU A 15 9.84 -4.81 13.26
N ASN A 16 9.96 -5.86 12.44
CA ASN A 16 9.75 -5.77 11.00
C ASN A 16 8.30 -6.11 10.58
N ARG A 17 7.41 -6.43 11.53
CA ARG A 17 5.97 -6.66 11.23
C ARG A 17 5.17 -5.39 11.14
N GLU A 18 5.61 -4.31 11.80
CA GLU A 18 4.84 -3.07 11.86
C GLU A 18 5.17 -2.16 10.68
N PHE A 19 4.12 -1.69 10.00
CA PHE A 19 4.26 -0.79 8.86
C PHE A 19 4.63 0.61 9.35
N ASN A 20 5.76 1.14 8.88
CA ASN A 20 6.16 2.50 9.22
C ASN A 20 5.42 3.50 8.33
N GLN A 21 4.70 4.44 8.94
CA GLN A 21 3.92 5.45 8.22
C GLN A 21 4.79 6.36 7.33
N ASP A 22 6.07 6.57 7.65
CA ASP A 22 7.03 7.31 6.82
C ASP A 22 7.21 6.67 5.43
N TRP A 23 7.05 5.34 5.33
CA TRP A 23 7.11 4.65 4.04
C TRP A 23 5.97 5.03 3.10
N THR A 24 4.87 5.56 3.65
CA THR A 24 3.79 6.14 2.87
C THR A 24 4.29 7.34 2.09
N GLU A 25 4.88 8.29 2.78
CA GLU A 25 5.38 9.54 2.20
C GLU A 25 6.59 9.30 1.28
N THR A 26 7.45 8.34 1.65
CA THR A 26 8.72 8.12 0.96
C THR A 26 8.59 7.19 -0.25
N PHE A 27 7.76 6.14 -0.15
CA PHE A 27 7.65 5.07 -1.17
C PHE A 27 6.23 4.91 -1.75
N ALA A 28 5.26 5.73 -1.36
CA ALA A 28 3.87 5.63 -1.80
C ALA A 28 3.22 4.29 -1.45
N PHE A 29 3.47 3.75 -0.25
CA PHE A 29 2.84 2.52 0.24
C PHE A 29 1.84 2.79 1.36
N ILE A 30 0.81 1.98 1.47
CA ILE A 30 -0.12 2.00 2.61
C ILE A 30 -0.30 0.60 3.17
N CYS A 31 -0.53 0.49 4.47
CA CYS A 31 -0.98 -0.76 5.08
C CYS A 31 -2.51 -0.74 5.20
N LYS A 32 -3.17 -1.71 4.60
CA LYS A 32 -4.61 -1.94 4.77
C LYS A 32 -4.85 -2.89 5.95
N THR A 33 -6.12 -3.23 6.20
CA THR A 33 -6.54 -4.12 7.29
C THR A 33 -5.92 -5.51 7.24
N ASP A 34 -5.41 -5.95 6.08
CA ASP A 34 -4.69 -7.22 5.92
C ASP A 34 -3.24 -7.21 6.42
N GLY A 35 -2.73 -6.07 6.91
CA GLY A 35 -1.37 -5.98 7.46
C GLY A 35 -0.26 -6.02 6.41
N LEU A 36 -0.63 -6.07 5.12
CA LEU A 36 0.32 -6.12 4.01
C LEU A 36 0.45 -4.74 3.34
N PRO A 37 1.68 -4.30 3.02
CA PRO A 37 1.87 -3.05 2.32
C PRO A 37 1.38 -3.15 0.87
N THR A 38 0.57 -2.19 0.48
CA THR A 38 -0.02 -2.01 -0.85
C THR A 38 0.54 -0.74 -1.49
N CYS A 39 1.02 -0.84 -2.73
CA CYS A 39 1.50 0.32 -3.47
C CYS A 39 0.33 1.22 -3.90
N LEU A 40 0.42 2.53 -3.71
CA LEU A 40 -0.59 3.51 -4.15
C LEU A 40 -0.51 3.83 -5.66
N ILE A 41 0.60 3.48 -6.32
CA ILE A 41 0.82 3.81 -7.73
C ILE A 41 0.30 2.68 -8.65
N CYS A 42 0.60 1.42 -8.33
CA CYS A 42 0.15 0.25 -9.12
C CYS A 42 -0.86 -0.64 -8.40
N HIS A 43 -1.19 -0.38 -7.14
CA HIS A 43 -2.10 -1.21 -6.34
C HIS A 43 -1.63 -2.65 -6.10
N GLU A 44 -0.35 -2.94 -6.34
CA GLU A 44 0.26 -4.24 -6.04
C GLU A 44 0.49 -4.39 -4.53
N LYS A 45 0.16 -5.58 -3.99
CA LYS A 45 0.39 -5.94 -2.59
C LYS A 45 1.70 -6.70 -2.47
N LEU A 46 2.53 -6.31 -1.50
CA LEU A 46 3.76 -7.05 -1.19
C LEU A 46 3.53 -8.01 -0.02
N ALA A 47 4.04 -9.23 -0.18
CA ALA A 47 3.91 -10.29 0.83
C ALA A 47 4.70 -10.04 2.13
N HIS A 48 5.63 -9.08 2.11
CA HIS A 48 6.48 -8.81 3.27
C HIS A 48 6.61 -7.31 3.53
N ASN A 49 6.38 -6.92 4.77
CA ASN A 49 6.53 -5.57 5.30
C ASN A 49 8.01 -5.21 5.56
N LYS A 50 8.81 -5.14 4.50
CA LYS A 50 10.24 -4.78 4.61
C LYS A 50 10.53 -3.54 3.81
N LYS A 51 11.18 -2.55 4.43
CA LYS A 51 11.66 -1.33 3.74
C LYS A 51 12.38 -1.66 2.43
N SER A 52 13.30 -2.63 2.44
CA SER A 52 14.04 -3.07 1.26
C SER A 52 13.14 -3.53 0.11
N ASN A 53 12.02 -4.16 0.43
CA ASN A 53 11.08 -4.66 -0.57
C ASN A 53 10.27 -3.50 -1.16
N LEU A 54 9.82 -2.56 -0.32
CA LEU A 54 9.12 -1.34 -0.73
C LEU A 54 10.01 -0.46 -1.61
N GLU A 55 11.24 -0.24 -1.17
CA GLU A 55 12.24 0.56 -1.89
C GLU A 55 12.59 -0.06 -3.24
N ARG A 56 12.84 -1.38 -3.29
CA ARG A 56 13.08 -2.09 -4.54
C ARG A 56 11.86 -2.01 -5.46
N HIS A 57 10.66 -2.23 -4.95
CA HIS A 57 9.45 -2.13 -5.76
C HIS A 57 9.32 -0.71 -6.35
N PHE A 58 9.42 0.33 -5.51
CA PHE A 58 9.31 1.72 -5.94
C PHE A 58 10.36 2.09 -6.98
N THR A 59 11.64 1.78 -6.72
CA THR A 59 12.74 2.16 -7.61
C THR A 59 12.76 1.36 -8.92
N THR A 60 12.23 0.14 -8.97
CA THR A 60 12.24 -0.69 -10.19
C THR A 60 10.96 -0.55 -11.03
N LYS A 61 9.79 -0.49 -10.39
CA LYS A 61 8.49 -0.40 -11.08
C LYS A 61 8.07 1.05 -11.34
N HIS A 62 8.54 1.98 -10.50
CA HIS A 62 8.11 3.38 -10.52
C HIS A 62 9.26 4.35 -10.72
N THR A 63 10.24 3.97 -11.55
CA THR A 63 11.36 4.84 -11.99
C THR A 63 10.89 6.19 -12.52
N GLN A 64 9.86 6.19 -13.36
CA GLN A 64 9.31 7.42 -13.93
C GLN A 64 8.68 8.32 -12.86
N PHE A 65 7.99 7.74 -11.88
CA PHE A 65 7.44 8.49 -10.76
C PHE A 65 8.55 9.06 -9.87
N ALA A 66 9.57 8.25 -9.57
CA ALA A 66 10.74 8.67 -8.81
C ALA A 66 11.50 9.83 -9.49
N GLY A 67 11.58 9.81 -10.83
CA GLY A 67 12.18 10.89 -11.61
C GLY A 67 11.32 12.17 -11.65
N LYS A 68 9.98 12.02 -11.73
CA LYS A 68 9.06 13.16 -11.73
C LYS A 68 8.90 13.82 -10.36
N TYR A 69 8.99 13.02 -9.30
CA TYR A 69 8.81 13.45 -7.92
C TYR A 69 10.02 13.01 -7.07
N PRO A 70 11.10 13.82 -7.05
CA PRO A 70 12.26 13.55 -6.21
C PRO A 70 11.88 13.60 -4.71
N THR A 71 12.75 13.02 -3.88
CA THR A 71 12.52 12.91 -2.42
C THR A 71 12.33 14.31 -1.80
N GLY A 72 11.40 14.41 -0.85
CA GLY A 72 11.03 15.68 -0.18
C GLY A 72 9.56 16.01 -0.39
N ASP A 73 9.20 17.28 -0.18
CA ASP A 73 7.82 17.77 -0.20
C ASP A 73 7.07 17.49 -1.51
N ALA A 74 7.78 17.54 -2.64
CA ALA A 74 7.20 17.23 -3.95
C ALA A 74 6.63 15.80 -4.00
N ARG A 75 7.34 14.83 -3.41
CA ARG A 75 6.86 13.44 -3.33
C ARG A 75 5.74 13.30 -2.31
N LYS A 76 5.87 13.92 -1.14
CA LYS A 76 4.81 13.89 -0.11
C LYS A 76 3.47 14.36 -0.68
N LYS A 77 3.47 15.52 -1.34
CA LYS A 77 2.28 16.08 -1.99
C LYS A 77 1.72 15.16 -3.09
N ALA A 78 2.59 14.54 -3.89
CA ALA A 78 2.16 13.60 -4.92
C ALA A 78 1.49 12.35 -4.30
N VAL A 79 2.02 11.83 -3.19
CA VAL A 79 1.44 10.71 -2.45
C VAL A 79 0.09 11.09 -1.85
N GLU A 80 -0.04 12.26 -1.23
CA GLU A 80 -1.30 12.74 -0.67
C GLU A 80 -2.39 12.85 -1.75
N GLU A 81 -2.05 13.37 -2.93
CA GLU A 81 -2.99 13.45 -4.05
C GLU A 81 -3.41 12.06 -4.56
N LEU A 82 -2.50 11.08 -4.57
CA LEU A 82 -2.85 9.69 -4.88
C LEU A 82 -3.84 9.10 -3.86
N GLN A 83 -3.65 9.39 -2.57
CA GLN A 83 -4.57 8.93 -1.52
C GLN A 83 -5.95 9.56 -1.65
N LYS A 84 -6.02 10.88 -1.89
CA LYS A 84 -7.30 11.57 -2.09
C LYS A 84 -8.05 11.01 -3.28
N LYS A 85 -7.36 10.78 -4.41
CA LYS A 85 -7.96 10.16 -5.61
C LYS A 85 -8.49 8.76 -5.32
N GLN A 86 -7.73 7.95 -4.58
CA GLN A 86 -8.16 6.62 -4.16
C GLN A 86 -9.42 6.68 -3.29
N GLN A 87 -9.47 7.60 -2.34
CA GLN A 87 -10.62 7.77 -1.44
C GLN A 87 -11.87 8.25 -2.19
N GLN A 88 -11.72 9.23 -3.08
CA GLN A 88 -12.81 9.71 -3.94
C GLN A 88 -13.35 8.59 -4.82
N SER A 89 -12.48 7.80 -5.47
CA SER A 89 -12.89 6.65 -6.28
C SER A 89 -13.67 5.62 -5.46
N SER A 90 -13.20 5.30 -4.25
CA SER A 90 -13.88 4.37 -3.34
C SER A 90 -15.26 4.90 -2.91
N PHE A 91 -15.35 6.20 -2.61
CA PHE A 91 -16.61 6.85 -2.25
C PHE A 91 -17.63 6.79 -3.39
N MET A 92 -17.22 7.16 -4.60
CA MET A 92 -18.07 7.12 -5.79
C MET A 92 -18.59 5.69 -6.07
N LEU A 93 -17.72 4.68 -5.94
CA LEU A 93 -18.12 3.27 -6.11
C LEU A 93 -19.14 2.83 -5.05
N SER A 94 -18.96 3.24 -3.79
CA SER A 94 -19.90 2.92 -2.71
C SER A 94 -21.27 3.58 -2.92
N ASN A 95 -21.30 4.84 -3.37
CA ASN A 95 -22.54 5.56 -3.68
C ASN A 95 -23.28 4.92 -4.87
N TRP A 96 -22.54 4.55 -5.91
CA TRP A 96 -23.07 3.79 -7.05
C TRP A 96 -23.71 2.47 -6.60
N ALA A 97 -23.00 1.68 -5.78
CA ALA A 97 -23.51 0.41 -5.30
C ALA A 97 -24.80 0.59 -4.48
N GLN A 98 -24.87 1.60 -3.61
CA GLN A 98 -26.09 1.90 -2.85
C GLN A 98 -27.26 2.32 -3.75
N SER A 99 -26.99 3.14 -4.77
CA SER A 99 -28.00 3.55 -5.75
C SER A 99 -28.59 2.35 -6.50
N SER A 100 -27.73 1.42 -6.97
CA SER A 100 -28.19 0.20 -7.64
C SER A 100 -29.04 -0.71 -6.74
N ASN A 101 -28.71 -0.82 -5.46
CA ASN A 101 -29.47 -1.61 -4.49
C ASN A 101 -30.84 -0.99 -4.20
N ASN A 102 -30.94 0.35 -4.13
CA ASN A 102 -32.20 1.06 -3.92
C ASN A 102 -33.16 0.90 -5.12
N VAL A 103 -32.66 1.03 -6.35
CA VAL A 103 -33.48 0.84 -7.58
C VAL A 103 -34.08 -0.56 -7.65
N ASN A 104 -33.32 -1.58 -7.24
CA ASN A 104 -33.80 -2.95 -7.24
C ASN A 104 -34.87 -3.17 -6.16
N LEU A 105 -34.68 -2.64 -4.95
CA LEU A 105 -35.68 -2.75 -3.87
C LEU A 105 -37.01 -2.07 -4.21
N ALA A 106 -36.96 -0.89 -4.85
CA ALA A 106 -38.15 -0.17 -5.31
C ALA A 106 -38.93 -0.93 -6.40
N SER A 107 -38.28 -1.84 -7.13
CA SER A 107 -38.92 -2.64 -8.19
C SER A 107 -39.65 -3.89 -7.67
N PHE A 108 -39.34 -4.35 -6.45
CA PHE A 108 -39.98 -5.52 -5.81
C PHE A 108 -41.09 -5.15 -4.81
N ALA A 109 -41.28 -3.87 -4.50
CA ALA A 109 -42.40 -3.39 -3.73
C ALA A 109 -43.58 -3.08 -4.66
N VAL A 110 -44.31 -4.12 -5.09
CA VAL A 110 -45.63 -4.01 -5.76
C VAL A 110 -46.70 -4.70 -4.95
#